data_AF-A0A971ZF65-F1
#
_entry.id   AF-A0A971ZF65-F1
#
_cell.length_a   1.000
_cell.length_b   1.000
_cell.length_c   1.000
_cell.angle_alpha   90.00
_cell.angle_beta   90.00
_cell.angle_gamma   90.00
#
_symmetry.space_group_name_H-M   'P 1'
#
loop_
_entity.id
_entity.type
_entity.pdbx_description
1 polymer ?
#
loop_
_entity_poly.entity_id
_entity_poly.type
_entity_poly.pdbx_seq_one_letter_code
_entity_poly.pdbx_strand_id
1 'polypeptide(L)' 'MPASCPSLHVLVIAAGSWGTALAAAASSNAKTLLLARDESVAAQINTRHSNTKYLGEITLPHNLK' A
#
# COMPACT_ATOMS: atom_id res chain seq x y z
N MET A 1 11.84 25.92 17.75
CA MET A 1 11.55 24.48 17.58
C MET A 1 10.49 24.37 16.48
N PRO A 2 10.76 23.85 15.27
CA PRO A 2 9.66 23.62 14.34
C PRO A 2 8.76 22.54 14.94
N ALA A 3 7.46 22.80 14.99
CA ALA A 3 6.48 21.82 15.39
C ALA A 3 6.60 20.61 14.44
N SER A 4 6.90 19.44 14.99
CA SER A 4 6.80 18.18 14.25
C SER A 4 5.37 18.04 13.76
N CYS A 5 5.14 18.25 12.47
CA CYS A 5 3.85 17.95 11.85
C CYS A 5 3.55 16.46 12.13
N PRO A 6 2.38 16.10 12.70
CA PRO A 6 2.10 14.72 13.05
C PRO A 6 2.25 13.85 11.80
N SER A 7 3.08 12.81 11.91
CA SER A 7 3.27 11.86 10.81
C SER A 7 1.96 11.13 10.58
N LEU A 8 1.27 11.45 9.48
CA LEU A 8 0.00 10.84 9.13
C LEU A 8 0.26 9.40 8.70
N HIS A 9 -0.42 8.45 9.35
CA HIS A 9 -0.38 7.03 9.04
C HIS A 9 -1.72 6.60 8.45
N VAL A 10 -1.69 5.90 7.31
CA VAL A 10 -2.88 5.41 6.62
C VAL A 10 -2.92 3.89 6.70
N LEU A 11 -4.09 3.34 7.04
CA LEU A 11 -4.38 1.92 6.92
C LEU A 11 -5.51 1.73 5.92
N VAL A 12 -5.27 0.96 4.86
CA VAL A 12 -6.29 0.57 3.88
C VAL A 12 -6.70 -0.87 4.12
N ILE A 13 -7.97 -1.07 4.47
CA ILE A 13 -8.55 -2.39 4.80
C ILE A 13 -9.25 -2.96 3.56
N ALA A 14 -8.46 -3.26 2.51
CA ALA A 14 -8.86 -4.04 1.34
C ALA A 14 -7.71 -4.11 0.33
N ALA A 15 -7.21 -5.30 0.01
CA ALA A 15 -6.18 -5.50 -1.03
C ALA A 15 -6.75 -5.93 -2.40
N GLY A 16 -7.96 -5.49 -2.74
CA GLY A 16 -8.53 -5.63 -4.09
C GLY A 16 -7.98 -4.56 -5.04
N SER A 17 -8.50 -4.47 -6.28
CA SER A 17 -8.00 -3.52 -7.29
C SER A 17 -8.03 -2.09 -6.79
N TRP A 18 -9.19 -1.64 -6.28
CA TRP A 18 -9.35 -0.26 -5.85
C TRP A 18 -8.64 0.05 -4.53
N GLY A 19 -8.67 -0.87 -3.56
CA GLY A 19 -7.97 -0.68 -2.30
C GLY A 19 -6.45 -0.66 -2.45
N THR A 20 -5.90 -1.49 -3.34
CA THR A 20 -4.47 -1.45 -3.68
C THR A 20 -4.11 -0.15 -4.40
N ALA A 21 -4.94 0.33 -5.34
CA ALA A 21 -4.72 1.60 -6.03
C ALA A 21 -4.79 2.80 -5.07
N LEU A 22 -5.75 2.80 -4.15
CA LEU A 22 -5.89 3.83 -3.11
C LEU A 22 -4.68 3.84 -2.18
N ALA A 23 -4.22 2.66 -1.74
CA ALA A 23 -3.05 2.55 -0.88
C ALA A 23 -1.77 3.02 -1.59
N ALA A 24 -1.63 2.73 -2.88
CA ALA A 24 -0.54 3.26 -3.69
C ALA A 24 -0.59 4.79 -3.77
N ALA A 25 -1.75 5.38 -4.04
CA ALA A 25 -1.91 6.84 -4.09
C ALA A 25 -1.64 7.51 -2.72
N ALA A 26 -2.12 6.91 -1.62
CA ALA A 26 -1.89 7.38 -0.26
C ALA A 26 -0.41 7.30 0.13
N SER A 27 0.30 6.25 -0.32
CA SER A 27 1.72 6.04 0.00
C SER A 27 2.61 7.20 -0.47
N SER A 28 2.23 7.92 -1.53
CA SER A 28 2.96 9.11 -1.99
C SER A 28 2.95 10.28 -1.00
N ASN A 29 1.99 10.31 -0.06
CA ASN A 29 1.78 11.42 0.86
C ASN A 29 1.97 11.03 2.34
N ALA A 30 1.80 9.74 2.66
CA ALA A 30 1.76 9.26 4.03
C ALA A 30 2.24 7.82 4.13
N LYS A 31 2.79 7.45 5.29
CA LYS A 31 3.18 6.05 5.56
C LYS A 31 1.92 5.20 5.54
N THR A 32 1.84 4.30 4.57
CA THR A 32 0.61 3.55 4.26
C THR A 32 0.84 2.06 4.46
N LEU A 33 -0.11 1.43 5.15
CA LEU A 33 -0.24 -0.01 5.32
C LEU A 33 -1.49 -0.49 4.57
N LEU A 34 -1.35 -1.60 3.84
CA LEU A 34 -2.42 -2.26 3.12
C LEU A 34 -2.70 -3.63 3.74
N LEU A 35 -3.89 -3.78 4.33
CA LEU A 35 -4.30 -5.06 4.88
C LEU A 35 -4.87 -5.95 3.77
N ALA A 36 -4.14 -7.00 3.44
CA ALA A 36 -4.62 -8.10 2.61
C ALA A 36 -5.16 -9.24 3.49
N ARG A 37 -6.29 -9.82 3.06
CA ARG A 37 -6.84 -11.04 3.69
C ARG A 37 -6.01 -12.29 3.33
N ASP A 38 -5.40 -12.27 2.16
CA ASP A 38 -4.65 -13.38 1.58
C ASP A 38 -3.16 -13.14 1.78
N GLU A 39 -2.49 -14.06 2.46
CA GLU A 39 -1.06 -13.98 2.76
C GLU A 39 -0.20 -13.95 1.48
N SER A 40 -0.63 -14.65 0.42
CA SER A 40 0.09 -14.64 -0.86
C SER A 40 0.11 -13.26 -1.50
N VAL A 41 -0.99 -12.51 -1.39
CA VAL A 41 -1.10 -11.13 -1.87
C VAL A 41 -0.21 -10.21 -1.02
N ALA A 42 -0.24 -10.35 0.31
CA ALA A 42 0.63 -9.56 1.18
C ALA A 42 2.12 -9.81 0.89
N ALA A 43 2.51 -11.08 0.73
CA ALA A 43 3.88 -11.45 0.40
C ALA A 43 4.31 -10.90 -0.96
N GLN A 44 3.46 -11.00 -1.97
CA GLN A 44 3.74 -10.45 -3.30
C GLN A 44 3.93 -8.93 -3.26
N ILE A 45 3.06 -8.21 -2.56
CA ILE A 45 3.15 -6.75 -2.44
C ILE A 45 4.45 -6.36 -1.70
N ASN A 46 4.80 -7.06 -0.62
CA ASN A 46 5.99 -6.74 0.16
C ASN A 46 7.32 -7.12 -0.53
N THR A 47 7.33 -8.13 -1.40
CA THR A 47 8.56 -8.63 -2.04
C THR A 47 8.73 -8.17 -3.47
N ARG A 48 7.64 -8.09 -4.24
CA ARG A 48 7.63 -7.76 -5.67
C ARG A 48 6.98 -6.42 -5.97
N HIS A 49 6.41 -5.75 -4.96
CA HIS A 49 5.67 -4.50 -5.14
C HIS A 49 4.65 -4.60 -6.28
N SER A 50 3.87 -5.68 -6.30
CA SER A 50 2.82 -5.89 -7.29
C SER A 50 1.65 -6.64 -6.68
N ASN A 51 0.49 -6.49 -7.30
CA ASN A 51 -0.72 -7.25 -6.96
C ASN A 51 -1.31 -7.81 -8.25
N THR A 52 -0.64 -8.81 -8.83
CA THR A 52 -0.99 -9.32 -10.17
C THR A 52 -2.40 -9.88 -10.25
N LYS A 53 -2.93 -10.40 -9.14
CA LYS A 53 -4.30 -10.88 -9.03
C LYS A 53 -5.35 -9.79 -9.30
N TYR A 54 -5.09 -8.55 -8.92
CA TYR A 54 -6.08 -7.47 -8.96
C TYR A 54 -5.70 -6.28 -9.87
N LEU A 55 -4.42 -6.10 -10.15
CA LEU A 55 -3.88 -4.98 -10.93
C LEU A 55 -2.96 -5.43 -12.08
N GLY A 56 -2.78 -6.74 -12.30
CA GLY A 56 -1.85 -7.25 -13.32
C GLY A 56 -0.40 -6.83 -13.05
N GLU A 57 0.34 -6.48 -14.10
CA GLU A 57 1.78 -6.19 -14.03
C GLU A 57 2.12 -4.76 -13.55
N ILE A 58 1.18 -4.05 -12.91
CA ILE A 58 1.43 -2.71 -12.38
C ILE A 58 2.40 -2.78 -11.20
N THR A 59 3.46 -1.99 -11.26
CA THR A 59 4.42 -1.80 -10.17
C THR A 59 3.85 -0.82 -9.13
N LEU A 60 3.84 -1.24 -7.88
CA LEU A 60 3.41 -0.46 -6.72
C LEU A 60 4.59 0.33 -6.12
N PRO A 61 4.32 1.44 -5.41
CA PRO A 61 5.37 2.19 -4.72
C PRO A 61 6.11 1.35 -3.68
N HIS A 62 7.44 1.50 -3.61
CA HIS A 62 8.29 0.72 -2.68
C HIS A 62 8.01 0.98 -1.19
N ASN A 63 7.40 2.12 -0.89
CA ASN A 63 7.04 2.53 0.46
C ASN A 63 5.66 2.04 0.90
N LEU A 64 4.90 1.40 0.02
CA LEU A 64 3.67 0.68 0.36
C LEU A 64 4.01 -0.69 0.95
N LYS A 65 3.37 -1.06 2.05
CA LYS A 65 3.54 -2.35 2.74
C LYS A 65 2.22 -3.05 3.02
#